data_AF-R7PCV0-F1
#
_entry.id   AF-R7PCV0-F1
#
_cell.length_a   1.000
_cell.length_b   1.000
_cell.length_c   1.000
_cell.angle_alpha   90.00
_cell.angle_beta   90.00
_cell.angle_gamma   90.00
#
_symmetry.space_group_name_H-M   'P 1'
#
loop_
_entity.id
_entity.type
_entity.pdbx_description
1 polymer ?
#
loop_
_entity_poly.entity_id
_entity_poly.type
_entity_poly.pdbx_seq_one_letter_code
_entity_poly.pdbx_strand_id
1 'polypeptide(L)'
;MISYKHFLRVAIVAIIPFFCNCQNEKDATPTTPQKGKIVLHYMAVQNSLGAEDTDGWSYANDDLKEIQEGCQYMSPGDTLVVLVDDKDTPRIYAYYRNCPSPLTLYTFSTDINTSNPQSLEFFLTWARQNFSNEIYGLGIGTHANGWIPPTNTNYYSASQFSLGIDTGIGGNMYNDRDSTGHTGAQMDISEFAQAIIRSGVHPHYIFFDACLMQNIETAYELRHTTDYIVASPMSISAYGANYTHLLKKGLFSDQVTDIAQTYFEDVNDPKQQIKYGDYGLIISVINTAELENLAACTKEIVVPHFMNQQTCSLNNVLHYYYYNPSYYYTIPHYFDALNAMQAILLPEELLRWKKQLQRTVCYKQANNRFLLGPYSNDYEELDTASCGGASMFIPQTAYTQHSAYNFNQQFHQTSWYKAAGWDETGW
;
A
#
# COMPACT_ATOMS: atom_id res chain seq x y z
N MET A 1 47.83 -6.32 -7.39
CA MET A 1 47.20 -7.62 -7.12
C MET A 1 47.71 -8.14 -5.78
N ILE A 2 47.02 -7.82 -4.69
CA ILE A 2 47.23 -8.47 -3.39
C ILE A 2 45.83 -8.67 -2.78
N SER A 3 45.60 -9.94 -2.43
CA SER A 3 44.37 -10.55 -1.93
C SER A 3 44.03 -10.09 -0.52
N TYR A 4 42.79 -9.68 -0.26
CA TYR A 4 42.23 -9.60 1.08
C TYR A 4 41.37 -10.86 1.34
N LYS A 5 41.87 -11.73 2.21
CA LYS A 5 41.12 -12.80 2.87
C LYS A 5 41.30 -12.69 4.38
N HIS A 6 40.22 -13.04 5.10
CA HIS A 6 40.07 -13.27 6.56
C HIS A 6 39.79 -12.00 7.39
N PHE A 7 38.84 -11.96 8.31
CA PHE A 7 38.40 -13.00 9.24
C PHE A 7 36.89 -12.96 9.54
N LEU A 8 36.21 -14.10 9.39
CA LEU A 8 34.93 -14.40 10.03
C LEU A 8 35.25 -15.23 11.29
N ARG A 9 34.85 -14.76 12.47
CA ARG A 9 34.88 -15.57 13.71
C ARG A 9 33.44 -15.85 14.12
N VAL A 10 32.94 -17.03 13.76
CA VAL A 10 31.67 -17.56 14.25
C VAL A 10 31.97 -18.35 15.52
N ALA A 11 31.48 -17.87 16.66
CA ALA A 11 31.46 -18.62 17.91
C ALA A 11 30.18 -19.49 17.92
N ILE A 12 30.35 -20.81 17.82
CA ILE A 12 29.27 -21.78 17.98
C ILE A 12 29.08 -22.00 19.49
N VAL A 13 27.98 -21.50 20.05
CA VAL A 13 27.55 -21.85 21.42
C VAL A 13 26.64 -23.07 21.31
N ALA A 14 27.10 -24.21 21.81
CA ALA A 14 26.31 -25.43 21.93
C ALA A 14 25.34 -25.29 23.11
N ILE A 15 24.04 -25.31 22.84
CA ILE A 15 22.98 -25.35 23.86
C ILE A 15 22.72 -26.82 24.21
N ILE A 16 23.00 -27.20 25.45
CA ILE A 16 22.70 -28.53 26.00
C ILE A 16 21.25 -28.51 26.52
N PRO A 17 20.34 -29.38 26.04
CA PRO A 17 19.01 -29.47 26.62
C PRO A 17 19.06 -30.27 27.92
N PHE A 18 18.76 -29.61 29.04
CA PHE A 18 18.44 -30.26 30.30
C PHE A 18 17.06 -30.92 30.17
N PHE A 19 17.02 -32.25 30.10
CA PHE A 19 15.79 -33.02 30.28
C PHE A 19 15.45 -33.06 31.77
N CYS A 20 14.45 -32.29 32.18
CA CYS A 20 13.79 -32.46 33.48
C CYS A 20 12.55 -33.33 33.27
N ASN A 21 12.57 -34.51 33.90
CA ASN A 21 11.53 -35.52 33.86
C ASN A 21 10.51 -35.25 34.97
N CYS A 22 9.25 -34.98 34.64
CA CYS A 22 8.13 -35.11 35.56
C CYS A 22 6.96 -35.79 34.83
N GLN A 23 6.52 -36.91 35.40
CA GLN A 23 5.49 -37.78 34.86
C GLN A 23 4.06 -37.29 35.18
N ASN A 24 3.16 -37.71 34.27
CA ASN A 24 1.71 -37.91 34.41
C ASN A 24 0.77 -36.71 34.22
N GLU A 25 0.44 -36.43 32.95
CA GLU A 25 -0.96 -36.14 32.57
C GLU A 25 -1.36 -36.98 31.35
N LYS A 26 -2.54 -37.58 31.45
CA LYS A 26 -3.15 -38.46 30.47
C LYS A 26 -3.72 -37.64 29.31
N ASP A 27 -3.54 -38.16 28.10
CA ASP A 27 -4.31 -37.85 26.89
C ASP A 27 -4.51 -36.36 26.57
N ALA A 28 -3.41 -35.62 26.40
CA ALA A 28 -3.39 -34.52 25.46
C ALA A 28 -2.82 -35.05 24.13
N THR A 29 -3.67 -35.18 23.10
CA THR A 29 -3.16 -35.17 21.72
C THR A 29 -2.21 -33.98 21.60
N PRO A 30 -0.96 -34.16 21.14
CA PRO A 30 -0.05 -33.03 20.97
C PRO A 30 -0.65 -32.14 19.88
N THR A 31 -1.38 -31.10 20.27
CA THR A 31 -1.63 -29.96 19.40
C THR A 31 -0.25 -29.41 19.08
N THR A 32 0.23 -29.68 17.87
CA THR A 32 1.41 -29.01 17.33
C THR A 32 1.26 -27.52 17.65
N PRO A 33 2.22 -26.87 18.31
CA PRO A 33 2.13 -25.45 18.59
C PRO A 33 1.85 -24.74 17.26
N GLN A 34 0.71 -24.06 17.14
CA GLN A 34 0.39 -23.30 15.96
C GLN A 34 1.51 -22.28 15.77
N LYS A 35 2.26 -22.37 14.67
CA LYS A 35 3.30 -21.40 14.34
C LYS A 35 2.60 -20.04 14.21
N GLY A 36 2.98 -19.07 15.03
CA GLY A 36 2.41 -17.73 14.97
C GLY A 36 2.73 -17.04 13.65
N LYS A 37 1.91 -16.04 13.30
CA LYS A 37 2.02 -15.31 12.04
C LYS A 37 3.13 -14.27 12.12
N ILE A 38 3.85 -14.05 11.02
CA ILE A 38 4.82 -12.97 10.89
C ILE A 38 4.24 -11.92 9.97
N VAL A 39 4.00 -10.72 10.46
CA VAL A 39 3.58 -9.57 9.64
C VAL A 39 4.75 -8.60 9.55
N LEU A 40 5.08 -8.19 8.33
CA LEU A 40 6.06 -7.16 8.06
C LEU A 40 5.35 -5.82 7.91
N HIS A 41 5.96 -4.74 8.37
CA HIS A 41 5.52 -3.38 8.10
C HIS A 41 6.71 -2.55 7.59
N TYR A 42 6.60 -2.02 6.38
CA TYR A 42 7.61 -1.20 5.72
C TYR A 42 7.22 0.28 5.85
N MET A 43 7.76 0.94 6.87
CA MET A 43 7.46 2.33 7.21
C MET A 43 8.54 3.23 6.57
N ALA A 44 8.27 3.66 5.33
CA ALA A 44 9.14 4.49 4.50
C ALA A 44 8.73 5.96 4.63
N VAL A 45 9.15 6.60 5.72
CA VAL A 45 8.62 7.87 6.22
C VAL A 45 9.69 8.93 6.41
N GLN A 46 10.82 8.84 5.69
CA GLN A 46 11.83 9.90 5.60
C GLN A 46 11.32 11.05 4.68
N ASN A 47 10.16 11.57 5.06
CA ASN A 47 9.32 12.55 4.37
C ASN A 47 8.40 13.23 5.41
N SER A 48 7.40 13.97 4.97
CA SER A 48 6.53 14.79 5.82
C SER A 48 5.72 13.99 6.83
N LEU A 49 5.54 12.67 6.64
CA LEU A 49 4.87 11.80 7.62
C LEU A 49 5.76 11.45 8.82
N GLY A 50 7.09 11.39 8.62
CA GLY A 50 8.06 11.19 9.70
C GLY A 50 8.71 12.47 10.21
N ALA A 51 8.34 13.63 9.66
CA ALA A 51 8.89 14.92 10.08
C ALA A 51 8.38 15.29 11.48
N GLU A 52 9.29 15.36 12.45
CA GLU A 52 8.95 15.70 13.83
C GLU A 52 8.67 17.20 14.00
N ASP A 53 7.69 17.57 14.81
CA ASP A 53 7.52 18.95 15.26
C ASP A 53 8.54 19.34 16.35
N THR A 54 8.38 20.53 16.93
CA THR A 54 9.30 21.03 17.98
C THR A 54 9.28 20.21 19.26
N ASP A 55 8.24 19.42 19.50
CA ASP A 55 8.08 18.57 20.67
C ASP A 55 8.46 17.10 20.39
N GLY A 56 8.94 16.80 19.18
CA GLY A 56 9.35 15.46 18.75
C GLY A 56 8.18 14.57 18.28
N TRP A 57 7.00 15.16 18.02
CA TRP A 57 5.84 14.42 17.53
C TRP A 57 5.84 14.36 15.99
N SER A 58 5.54 13.19 15.43
CA SER A 58 5.30 12.96 14.00
C SER A 58 4.22 11.89 13.86
N TYR A 59 3.61 11.76 12.68
CA TYR A 59 2.64 10.69 12.40
C TYR A 59 3.29 9.31 12.56
N ALA A 60 4.51 9.14 12.04
CA ALA A 60 5.29 7.91 12.22
C ALA A 60 5.54 7.56 13.70
N ASN A 61 5.88 8.56 14.54
CA ASN A 61 6.07 8.34 15.98
C ASN A 61 4.76 8.01 16.70
N ASP A 62 3.62 8.47 16.19
CA ASP A 62 2.29 8.12 16.70
C ASP A 62 1.96 6.66 16.38
N ASP A 63 2.16 6.22 15.12
CA ASP A 63 1.94 4.84 14.70
C ASP A 63 2.82 3.85 15.49
N LEU A 64 4.09 4.20 15.73
CA LEU A 64 4.99 3.36 16.53
C LEU A 64 4.52 3.24 18.00
N LYS A 65 3.89 4.27 18.56
CA LYS A 65 3.28 4.21 19.91
C LYS A 65 2.04 3.32 19.88
N GLU A 66 1.19 3.46 18.88
CA GLU A 66 0.02 2.59 18.72
C GLU A 66 0.41 1.11 18.54
N ILE A 67 1.44 0.84 17.73
CA ILE A 67 2.00 -0.51 17.61
C ILE A 67 2.43 -1.03 18.98
N GLN A 68 3.18 -0.24 19.74
CA GLN A 68 3.65 -0.60 21.08
C GLN A 68 2.49 -0.85 22.05
N GLU A 69 1.41 -0.07 22.01
CA GLU A 69 0.20 -0.28 22.81
C GLU A 69 -0.59 -1.52 22.38
N GLY A 70 -0.66 -1.76 21.06
CA GLY A 70 -1.39 -2.87 20.45
C GLY A 70 -0.74 -4.25 20.67
N CYS A 71 0.56 -4.29 20.96
CA CYS A 71 1.32 -5.54 21.20
C CYS A 71 0.65 -6.46 22.23
N GLN A 72 -0.08 -5.91 23.21
CA GLN A 72 -0.76 -6.72 24.23
C GLN A 72 -1.84 -7.64 23.65
N TYR A 73 -2.40 -7.29 22.49
CA TYR A 73 -3.49 -8.02 21.84
C TYR A 73 -3.02 -9.14 20.90
N MET A 74 -1.73 -9.19 20.56
CA MET A 74 -1.18 -10.23 19.69
C MET A 74 -1.25 -11.62 20.34
N SER A 75 -1.36 -12.68 19.54
CA SER A 75 -1.32 -14.05 20.07
C SER A 75 0.10 -14.47 20.41
N PRO A 76 0.30 -15.44 21.33
CA PRO A 76 1.63 -16.03 21.55
C PRO A 76 2.18 -16.60 20.24
N GLY A 77 3.39 -16.17 19.86
CA GLY A 77 4.06 -16.59 18.64
C GLY A 77 3.89 -15.65 17.45
N ASP A 78 2.88 -14.76 17.46
CA ASP A 78 2.78 -13.71 16.45
C ASP A 78 3.93 -12.72 16.60
N THR A 79 4.44 -12.21 15.48
CA THR A 79 5.49 -11.20 15.46
C THR A 79 5.17 -10.15 14.42
N LEU A 80 5.18 -8.88 14.83
CA LEU A 80 5.20 -7.75 13.89
C LEU A 80 6.66 -7.29 13.74
N VAL A 81 7.14 -7.20 12.51
CA VAL A 81 8.50 -6.76 12.19
C VAL A 81 8.41 -5.47 11.40
N VAL A 82 8.97 -4.39 11.93
CA VAL A 82 8.83 -3.05 11.35
C VAL A 82 10.18 -2.56 10.89
N LEU A 83 10.33 -2.30 9.59
CA LEU A 83 11.41 -1.44 9.11
C LEU A 83 10.92 0.00 9.21
N VAL A 84 11.71 0.86 9.86
CA VAL A 84 11.42 2.29 9.96
C VAL A 84 12.58 3.08 9.38
N ASP A 85 12.26 3.95 8.44
CA ASP A 85 13.14 4.97 7.89
C ASP A 85 12.45 6.33 8.05
N ASP A 86 12.96 7.13 8.97
CA ASP A 86 12.45 8.46 9.33
C ASP A 86 13.65 9.44 9.37
N LYS A 87 13.66 10.41 10.29
CA LYS A 87 14.80 11.34 10.43
C LYS A 87 16.10 10.65 10.87
N ASP A 88 16.01 9.49 11.52
CA ASP A 88 17.16 8.75 12.04
C ASP A 88 17.57 7.64 11.07
N THR A 89 18.79 7.10 11.24
CA THR A 89 19.25 5.98 10.40
C THR A 89 18.28 4.81 10.45
N PRO A 90 17.97 4.17 9.31
CA PRO A 90 16.99 3.10 9.25
C PRO A 90 17.28 1.96 10.23
N ARG A 91 16.21 1.30 10.67
CA ARG A 91 16.29 0.20 11.63
C ARG A 91 15.12 -0.77 11.48
N ILE A 92 15.34 -1.99 11.95
CA ILE A 92 14.33 -3.04 11.96
C ILE A 92 14.04 -3.43 13.41
N TYR A 93 12.77 -3.31 13.80
CA TYR A 93 12.25 -3.71 15.09
C TYR A 93 11.41 -4.98 14.99
N ALA A 94 11.39 -5.77 16.05
CA ALA A 94 10.38 -6.80 16.27
C ALA A 94 9.57 -6.49 17.52
N TYR A 95 8.26 -6.64 17.37
CA TYR A 95 7.26 -6.51 18.41
C TYR A 95 6.63 -7.87 18.66
N TYR A 96 6.54 -8.22 19.95
CA TYR A 96 5.97 -9.47 20.43
C TYR A 96 4.86 -9.18 21.42
N ARG A 97 4.05 -10.20 21.70
CA ARG A 97 3.00 -10.07 22.71
C ARG A 97 3.55 -9.53 24.04
N ASN A 98 2.94 -8.46 24.55
CA ASN A 98 3.31 -7.81 25.81
C ASN A 98 4.78 -7.37 25.91
N CYS A 99 5.49 -7.11 24.80
CA CYS A 99 6.85 -6.59 24.89
C CYS A 99 6.84 -5.17 25.49
N PRO A 100 7.64 -4.86 26.53
CA PRO A 100 7.67 -3.53 27.13
C PRO A 100 8.29 -2.47 26.20
N SER A 101 9.11 -2.90 25.26
CA SER A 101 9.72 -2.12 24.19
C SER A 101 10.02 -3.05 23.00
N PRO A 102 10.13 -2.54 21.75
CA PRO A 102 10.55 -3.35 20.63
C PRO A 102 11.95 -3.92 20.82
N LEU A 103 12.21 -5.09 20.22
CA LEU A 103 13.55 -5.64 20.04
C LEU A 103 14.16 -5.10 18.75
N THR A 104 15.28 -4.38 18.83
CA THR A 104 16.06 -4.00 17.64
C THR A 104 16.73 -5.23 17.04
N LEU A 105 16.34 -5.60 15.83
CA LEU A 105 16.91 -6.73 15.09
C LEU A 105 18.03 -6.29 14.15
N TYR A 106 17.97 -5.07 13.64
CA TYR A 106 18.97 -4.53 12.73
C TYR A 106 19.02 -3.00 12.82
N THR A 107 20.21 -2.43 12.72
CA THR A 107 20.43 -0.98 12.61
C THR A 107 21.36 -0.74 11.44
N PHE A 108 20.95 0.12 10.52
CA PHE A 108 21.79 0.48 9.39
C PHE A 108 22.88 1.45 9.84
N SER A 109 24.12 1.23 9.40
CA SER A 109 25.26 2.10 9.75
C SER A 109 25.22 3.46 9.05
N THR A 110 24.43 3.57 8.00
CA THR A 110 24.25 4.76 7.17
C THR A 110 22.79 4.83 6.75
N ASP A 111 22.37 6.02 6.36
CA ASP A 111 21.11 6.23 5.67
C ASP A 111 20.99 5.31 4.44
N ILE A 112 19.77 4.85 4.15
CA ILE A 112 19.42 4.11 2.93
C ILE A 112 18.15 4.71 2.36
N ASN A 113 18.03 4.70 1.04
CA ASN A 113 16.81 5.16 0.40
C ASN A 113 15.75 4.04 0.43
N THR A 114 14.67 4.18 1.18
CA THR A 114 13.59 3.18 1.25
C THR A 114 12.59 3.25 0.11
N SER A 115 12.64 4.31 -0.71
CA SER A 115 11.95 4.36 -2.01
C SER A 115 12.74 3.68 -3.13
N ASN A 116 13.94 3.17 -2.85
CA ASN A 116 14.71 2.34 -3.77
C ASN A 116 14.23 0.87 -3.67
N PRO A 117 13.86 0.21 -4.78
CA PRO A 117 13.29 -1.15 -4.73
C PRO A 117 14.26 -2.21 -4.18
N GLN A 118 15.58 -2.00 -4.25
CA GLN A 118 16.56 -2.87 -3.62
C GLN A 118 16.48 -2.86 -2.09
N SER A 119 16.03 -1.76 -1.47
CA SER A 119 15.84 -1.67 -0.02
C SER A 119 14.66 -2.52 0.44
N LEU A 120 13.56 -2.53 -0.32
CA LEU A 120 12.42 -3.42 -0.08
C LEU A 120 12.84 -4.89 -0.29
N GLU A 121 13.50 -5.20 -1.40
CA GLU A 121 14.00 -6.55 -1.69
C GLU A 121 14.92 -7.05 -0.57
N PHE A 122 15.83 -6.20 -0.08
CA PHE A 122 16.69 -6.49 1.05
C PHE A 122 15.86 -6.84 2.30
N PHE A 123 14.91 -5.99 2.68
CA PHE A 123 14.11 -6.20 3.89
C PHE A 123 13.31 -7.50 3.83
N LEU A 124 12.64 -7.77 2.71
CA LEU A 124 11.86 -8.99 2.53
C LEU A 124 12.74 -10.25 2.50
N THR A 125 13.89 -10.19 1.81
CA THR A 125 14.86 -11.29 1.78
C THR A 125 15.44 -11.56 3.16
N TRP A 126 15.81 -10.50 3.87
CA TRP A 126 16.31 -10.57 5.23
C TRP A 126 15.27 -11.19 6.17
N ALA A 127 14.01 -10.76 6.09
CA ALA A 127 12.93 -11.33 6.91
C ALA A 127 12.74 -12.83 6.64
N ARG A 128 12.65 -13.22 5.36
CA ARG A 128 12.53 -14.63 4.96
C ARG A 128 13.70 -15.50 5.46
N GLN A 129 14.90 -14.94 5.57
CA GLN A 129 16.08 -15.66 6.06
C GLN A 129 16.16 -15.74 7.58
N ASN A 130 15.59 -14.78 8.30
CA ASN A 130 15.70 -14.68 9.77
C ASN A 130 14.48 -15.26 10.51
N PHE A 131 13.33 -15.40 9.86
CA PHE A 131 12.13 -16.00 10.45
C PHE A 131 11.85 -17.39 9.90
N SER A 132 11.53 -18.34 10.80
CA SER A 132 11.24 -19.73 10.42
C SER A 132 9.79 -19.99 10.01
N ASN A 133 8.93 -18.99 10.18
CA ASN A 133 7.52 -19.03 9.80
C ASN A 133 7.37 -18.24 8.50
N GLU A 134 6.38 -18.60 7.68
CA GLU A 134 6.07 -17.86 6.47
C GLU A 134 5.64 -16.43 6.81
N ILE A 135 6.01 -15.49 5.94
CA ILE A 135 5.58 -14.11 6.05
C ILE A 135 4.10 -14.06 5.66
N TYR A 136 3.25 -13.77 6.64
CA TYR A 136 1.81 -13.76 6.48
C TYR A 136 1.32 -12.49 5.78
N GLY A 137 1.79 -11.31 6.20
CA GLY A 137 1.29 -10.04 5.67
C GLY A 137 2.40 -9.01 5.49
N LEU A 138 2.17 -8.05 4.60
CA LEU A 138 3.05 -6.91 4.37
C LEU A 138 2.22 -5.61 4.42
N GLY A 139 2.42 -4.81 5.45
CA GLY A 139 1.91 -3.44 5.52
C GLY A 139 2.92 -2.45 4.94
N ILE A 140 2.44 -1.42 4.26
CA ILE A 140 3.24 -0.34 3.68
C ILE A 140 2.70 0.98 4.21
N GLY A 141 3.52 1.75 4.94
CA GLY A 141 3.16 3.06 5.48
C GLY A 141 4.03 4.14 4.86
N THR A 142 3.45 4.96 3.98
CA THR A 142 4.15 6.07 3.29
C THR A 142 3.16 6.92 2.48
N HIS A 143 3.65 7.95 1.80
CA HIS A 143 2.88 8.62 0.75
C HIS A 143 2.68 7.69 -0.45
N ALA A 144 1.56 7.82 -1.16
CA ALA A 144 1.39 7.22 -2.48
C ALA A 144 0.46 8.06 -3.35
N ASN A 145 0.55 7.86 -4.66
CA ASN A 145 -0.43 8.34 -5.64
C ASN A 145 -0.85 7.22 -6.61
N GLY A 146 -0.47 5.96 -6.40
CA GLY A 146 -0.96 4.83 -7.20
C GLY A 146 -0.08 4.50 -8.42
N TRP A 147 -0.70 4.38 -9.60
CA TRP A 147 -0.06 3.85 -10.80
C TRP A 147 0.77 4.87 -11.60
N ILE A 148 0.67 6.15 -11.27
CA ILE A 148 1.35 7.20 -12.05
C ILE A 148 2.86 7.04 -11.86
N PRO A 149 3.65 6.95 -12.94
CA PRO A 149 5.09 6.71 -12.82
C PRO A 149 5.79 7.76 -11.94
N PRO A 150 6.84 7.35 -11.21
CA PRO A 150 7.63 8.27 -10.41
C PRO A 150 8.30 9.30 -11.30
N THR A 151 8.24 10.55 -10.87
CA THR A 151 8.88 11.66 -11.60
C THR A 151 10.32 11.88 -11.23
N ASN A 152 10.76 11.20 -10.18
CA ASN A 152 12.12 11.21 -9.75
C ASN A 152 12.61 9.78 -9.49
N THR A 153 13.16 9.16 -10.54
CA THR A 153 13.97 7.92 -10.45
C THR A 153 15.48 8.21 -10.44
N ASN A 154 15.85 9.49 -10.62
CA ASN A 154 17.21 10.03 -10.72
C ASN A 154 17.33 11.32 -9.88
N TYR A 155 17.09 11.25 -8.58
CA TYR A 155 17.22 12.33 -7.57
C TYR A 155 16.94 13.81 -7.98
N TYR A 156 16.14 14.13 -9.03
CA TYR A 156 15.76 15.49 -9.47
C TYR A 156 14.42 15.59 -10.30
N SER A 157 13.31 16.07 -9.68
CA SER A 157 12.13 16.91 -10.11
C SER A 157 11.29 16.61 -11.39
N ALA A 158 9.94 16.61 -11.43
CA ALA A 158 8.85 17.31 -10.69
C ALA A 158 7.57 16.43 -10.58
N SER A 159 6.72 16.65 -9.56
CA SER A 159 5.69 15.73 -9.00
C SER A 159 4.66 15.05 -9.92
N GLN A 160 4.94 13.79 -10.24
CA GLN A 160 3.98 12.68 -10.29
C GLN A 160 4.62 11.50 -9.55
N PHE A 161 3.78 10.64 -9.00
CA PHE A 161 4.21 9.81 -7.89
C PHE A 161 3.46 8.49 -7.88
N SER A 162 4.17 7.42 -7.51
CA SER A 162 3.62 6.09 -7.38
C SER A 162 3.54 5.69 -5.91
N LEU A 163 4.68 5.34 -5.28
CA LEU A 163 4.77 4.92 -3.88
C LEU A 163 6.08 5.37 -3.22
N GLY A 164 6.04 5.86 -1.98
CA GLY A 164 7.22 6.26 -1.22
C GLY A 164 7.81 7.64 -1.53
N ILE A 165 8.06 8.48 -0.53
CA ILE A 165 8.94 9.64 -0.72
C ILE A 165 10.12 9.50 0.22
N ASP A 166 11.33 9.55 -0.34
CA ASP A 166 12.57 9.49 0.41
C ASP A 166 13.40 10.74 0.14
N THR A 167 13.51 11.59 1.16
CA THR A 167 14.21 12.87 1.04
C THR A 167 15.73 12.73 1.14
N GLY A 168 16.23 11.62 1.71
CA GLY A 168 17.64 11.33 1.88
C GLY A 168 18.39 12.31 2.79
N ILE A 169 19.67 12.01 3.00
CA ILE A 169 20.59 12.89 3.76
C ILE A 169 20.57 14.32 3.23
N GLY A 170 20.28 15.26 4.13
CA GLY A 170 20.27 16.70 3.84
C GLY A 170 19.01 17.18 3.12
N GLY A 171 18.02 16.31 2.93
CA GLY A 171 16.68 16.67 2.49
C GLY A 171 15.87 17.42 3.55
N ASN A 172 14.76 18.01 3.12
CA ASN A 172 13.75 18.65 3.94
C ASN A 172 12.50 17.78 3.97
N MET A 173 12.38 16.97 5.03
CA MET A 173 11.23 16.08 5.25
C MET A 173 9.91 16.85 5.29
N TYR A 174 9.81 18.03 5.92
CA TYR A 174 8.54 18.78 6.01
C TYR A 174 7.94 19.18 4.65
N ASN A 175 8.79 19.34 3.63
CA ASN A 175 8.36 19.73 2.29
C ASN A 175 8.53 18.61 1.26
N ASP A 176 8.85 17.39 1.71
CA ASP A 176 9.08 16.24 0.85
C ASP A 176 10.17 16.48 -0.20
N ARG A 177 11.19 17.28 0.15
CA ARG A 177 12.26 17.67 -0.77
C ARG A 177 13.59 17.00 -0.45
N ASP A 178 14.31 16.52 -1.45
CA ASP A 178 15.70 16.12 -1.32
C ASP A 178 16.64 17.33 -1.14
N SER A 179 17.93 17.05 -0.91
CA SER A 179 18.98 18.05 -0.70
C SER A 179 19.17 19.04 -1.87
N THR A 180 18.51 18.78 -2.99
CA THR A 180 18.60 19.53 -4.23
C THR A 180 17.41 20.47 -4.43
N GLY A 181 16.41 20.36 -3.55
CA GLY A 181 15.16 21.11 -3.59
C GLY A 181 14.07 20.45 -4.43
N HIS A 182 14.30 19.23 -4.91
CA HIS A 182 13.33 18.48 -5.71
C HIS A 182 12.55 17.50 -4.86
N THR A 183 11.40 17.00 -5.34
CA THR A 183 10.67 15.97 -4.57
C THR A 183 11.58 14.77 -4.36
N GLY A 184 11.58 14.23 -3.14
CA GLY A 184 12.37 13.04 -2.78
C GLY A 184 12.15 11.86 -3.75
N ALA A 185 13.05 10.90 -3.71
CA ALA A 185 12.99 9.72 -4.57
C ALA A 185 11.72 8.91 -4.30
N GLN A 186 11.25 8.21 -5.33
CA GLN A 186 9.98 7.48 -5.31
C GLN A 186 10.14 6.11 -5.96
N MET A 187 9.32 5.16 -5.54
CA MET A 187 9.29 3.79 -6.07
C MET A 187 8.16 3.63 -7.09
N ASP A 188 8.49 3.07 -8.25
CA ASP A 188 7.51 2.62 -9.24
C ASP A 188 6.81 1.33 -8.80
N ILE A 189 5.50 1.18 -9.05
CA ILE A 189 4.76 -0.05 -8.69
C ILE A 189 5.35 -1.30 -9.35
N SER A 190 5.80 -1.22 -10.60
CA SER A 190 6.37 -2.40 -11.28
C SER A 190 7.66 -2.84 -10.60
N GLU A 191 8.51 -1.90 -10.19
CA GLU A 191 9.74 -2.21 -9.44
C GLU A 191 9.45 -2.68 -8.01
N PHE A 192 8.43 -2.13 -7.34
CA PHE A 192 7.92 -2.64 -6.06
C PHE A 192 7.47 -4.11 -6.21
N ALA A 193 6.71 -4.43 -7.26
CA ALA A 193 6.25 -5.78 -7.55
C ALA A 193 7.43 -6.73 -7.81
N GLN A 194 8.41 -6.29 -8.60
CA GLN A 194 9.60 -7.09 -8.88
C GLN A 194 10.47 -7.30 -7.62
N ALA A 195 10.59 -6.31 -6.73
CA ALA A 195 11.31 -6.46 -5.47
C ALA A 195 10.70 -7.56 -4.58
N ILE A 196 9.36 -7.64 -4.52
CA ILE A 196 8.66 -8.73 -3.81
C ILE A 196 8.98 -10.08 -4.47
N ILE A 197 8.80 -10.18 -5.80
CA ILE A 197 9.06 -11.43 -6.55
C ILE A 197 10.49 -11.91 -6.35
N ARG A 198 11.48 -11.02 -6.48
CA ARG A 198 12.92 -11.35 -6.33
C ARG A 198 13.28 -11.77 -4.91
N SER A 199 12.59 -11.24 -3.90
CA SER A 199 12.80 -11.64 -2.51
C SER A 199 12.39 -13.10 -2.23
N GLY A 200 11.49 -13.66 -3.04
CA GLY A 200 10.89 -14.98 -2.85
C GLY A 200 9.85 -15.03 -1.73
N VAL A 201 9.33 -13.87 -1.31
CA VAL A 201 8.22 -13.75 -0.36
C VAL A 201 6.91 -13.59 -1.14
N HIS A 202 5.85 -14.23 -0.68
CA HIS A 202 4.48 -14.06 -1.19
C HIS A 202 3.55 -13.88 0.01
N PRO A 203 3.32 -12.64 0.48
CA PRO A 203 2.42 -12.40 1.61
C PRO A 203 0.97 -12.72 1.22
N HIS A 204 0.18 -13.19 2.19
CA HIS A 204 -1.26 -13.38 2.04
C HIS A 204 -1.99 -12.09 1.69
N TYR A 205 -1.55 -10.96 2.28
CA TYR A 205 -2.05 -9.65 1.90
C TYR A 205 -0.94 -8.60 1.84
N ILE A 206 -1.15 -7.60 0.99
CA ILE A 206 -0.47 -6.30 1.08
C ILE A 206 -1.49 -5.26 1.52
N PHE A 207 -1.21 -4.59 2.64
CA PHE A 207 -2.01 -3.48 3.15
C PHE A 207 -1.27 -2.17 2.87
N PHE A 208 -1.86 -1.29 2.05
CA PHE A 208 -1.34 0.04 1.81
C PHE A 208 -2.03 1.04 2.73
N ASP A 209 -1.30 1.49 3.75
CA ASP A 209 -1.63 2.67 4.53
C ASP A 209 -1.06 3.90 3.81
N ALA A 210 -1.63 4.13 2.61
CA ALA A 210 -1.18 5.16 1.67
C ALA A 210 -2.32 5.57 0.72
N CYS A 211 -2.28 6.82 0.25
CA CYS A 211 -3.30 7.40 -0.61
C CYS A 211 -3.38 6.71 -2.00
N LEU A 212 -4.60 6.62 -2.57
CA LEU A 212 -4.84 6.28 -3.99
C LEU A 212 -4.31 4.90 -4.46
N MET A 213 -3.94 4.00 -3.55
CA MET A 213 -3.35 2.70 -3.89
C MET A 213 -4.37 1.65 -4.35
N GLN A 214 -5.67 1.85 -4.10
CA GLN A 214 -6.73 0.94 -4.55
C GLN A 214 -7.21 1.29 -5.97
N ASN A 215 -6.28 1.25 -6.92
CA ASN A 215 -6.56 1.40 -8.36
C ASN A 215 -6.29 0.10 -9.12
N ILE A 216 -7.03 -0.15 -10.21
CA ILE A 216 -6.96 -1.41 -10.95
C ILE A 216 -5.57 -1.61 -11.60
N GLU A 217 -4.92 -0.54 -12.04
CA GLU A 217 -3.59 -0.58 -12.65
C GLU A 217 -2.54 -1.11 -11.67
N THR A 218 -2.50 -0.54 -10.46
CA THR A 218 -1.62 -0.96 -9.36
C THR A 218 -1.93 -2.38 -8.93
N ALA A 219 -3.22 -2.70 -8.75
CA ALA A 219 -3.62 -4.05 -8.39
C ALA A 219 -3.18 -5.08 -9.43
N TYR A 220 -3.30 -4.75 -10.71
CA TYR A 220 -2.88 -5.62 -11.80
C TYR A 220 -1.37 -5.83 -11.84
N GLU A 221 -0.55 -4.79 -11.61
CA GLU A 221 0.90 -4.96 -11.47
C GLU A 221 1.27 -5.92 -10.33
N LEU A 222 0.52 -5.88 -9.22
CA LEU A 222 0.74 -6.69 -8.02
C LEU A 222 0.08 -8.08 -8.06
N ARG A 223 -0.59 -8.46 -9.16
CA ARG A 223 -1.42 -9.68 -9.23
C ARG A 223 -0.67 -11.00 -8.99
N HIS A 224 0.66 -10.98 -9.03
CA HIS A 224 1.51 -12.14 -8.80
C HIS A 224 2.36 -12.04 -7.52
N THR A 225 2.12 -11.03 -6.69
CA THR A 225 2.95 -10.76 -5.50
C THR A 225 2.24 -11.08 -4.19
N THR A 226 0.90 -11.14 -4.18
CA THR A 226 0.08 -11.38 -2.99
C THR A 226 -1.27 -11.97 -3.36
N ASP A 227 -1.99 -12.56 -2.41
CA ASP A 227 -3.37 -13.05 -2.63
C ASP A 227 -4.40 -11.91 -2.54
N TYR A 228 -4.16 -10.94 -1.65
CA TYR A 228 -5.08 -9.84 -1.39
C TYR A 228 -4.40 -8.49 -1.30
N ILE A 229 -5.07 -7.44 -1.78
CA ILE A 229 -4.64 -6.05 -1.61
C ILE A 229 -5.70 -5.32 -0.81
N VAL A 230 -5.30 -4.66 0.28
CA VAL A 230 -6.17 -3.82 1.10
C VAL A 230 -5.68 -2.39 1.01
N ALA A 231 -6.49 -1.48 0.48
CA ALA A 231 -6.11 -0.09 0.28
C ALA A 231 -7.32 0.84 0.13
N SER A 232 -7.06 2.13 0.15
CA SER A 232 -8.03 3.19 -0.18
C SER A 232 -7.87 3.65 -1.64
N PRO A 233 -8.97 3.90 -2.39
CA PRO A 233 -8.90 4.51 -3.71
C PRO A 233 -8.82 6.04 -3.64
N MET A 234 -9.00 6.63 -2.44
CA MET A 234 -8.94 8.06 -2.16
C MET A 234 -7.70 8.40 -1.30
N SER A 235 -7.43 9.68 -1.13
CA SER A 235 -6.50 10.17 -0.10
C SER A 235 -6.98 9.75 1.29
N ILE A 236 -6.09 9.44 2.22
CA ILE A 236 -6.44 9.05 3.59
C ILE A 236 -5.94 10.10 4.59
N SER A 237 -6.39 10.02 5.85
CA SER A 237 -5.84 10.85 6.91
C SER A 237 -4.34 10.61 7.05
N ALA A 238 -3.56 11.68 7.31
CA ALA A 238 -2.12 11.57 7.56
C ALA A 238 -1.78 10.72 8.81
N TYR A 239 -2.76 10.51 9.70
CA TYR A 239 -2.66 9.58 10.83
C TYR A 239 -2.74 8.10 10.42
N GLY A 240 -3.01 7.78 9.16
CA GLY A 240 -3.09 6.39 8.70
C GLY A 240 -4.13 5.56 9.45
N ALA A 241 -3.91 4.26 9.53
CA ALA A 241 -4.76 3.34 10.28
C ALA A 241 -4.39 3.28 11.76
N ASN A 242 -5.37 2.99 12.63
CA ASN A 242 -5.07 2.81 14.05
C ASN A 242 -4.38 1.47 14.30
N TYR A 243 -3.07 1.47 14.53
CA TYR A 243 -2.30 0.22 14.66
C TYR A 243 -2.62 -0.55 15.94
N THR A 244 -3.05 0.12 17.02
CA THR A 244 -3.50 -0.55 18.24
C THR A 244 -4.69 -1.47 17.94
N HIS A 245 -5.66 -0.98 17.17
CA HIS A 245 -6.84 -1.75 16.79
C HIS A 245 -6.55 -2.76 15.69
N LEU A 246 -5.71 -2.42 14.72
CA LEU A 246 -5.28 -3.36 13.68
C LEU A 246 -4.50 -4.56 14.25
N LEU A 247 -3.67 -4.37 15.28
CA LEU A 247 -3.02 -5.51 15.96
C LEU A 247 -4.00 -6.37 16.75
N LYS A 248 -5.12 -5.78 17.20
CA LYS A 248 -6.17 -6.49 17.94
C LYS A 248 -7.12 -7.29 17.05
N LYS A 249 -7.43 -6.79 15.85
CA LYS A 249 -8.51 -7.33 15.02
C LYS A 249 -8.14 -7.56 13.55
N GLY A 250 -7.08 -6.96 13.04
CA GLY A 250 -6.80 -6.86 11.61
C GLY A 250 -5.60 -7.68 11.14
N LEU A 251 -4.39 -7.18 11.36
CA LEU A 251 -3.15 -7.67 10.70
C LEU A 251 -2.88 -9.16 10.90
N PHE A 252 -3.29 -9.71 12.04
CA PHE A 252 -3.13 -11.14 12.35
C PHE A 252 -4.41 -11.96 12.17
N SER A 253 -5.53 -11.35 11.73
CA SER A 253 -6.78 -12.07 11.49
C SER A 253 -6.64 -13.08 10.36
N ASP A 254 -7.40 -14.18 10.42
CA ASP A 254 -7.57 -15.13 9.32
C ASP A 254 -8.45 -14.56 8.19
N GLN A 255 -9.22 -13.50 8.48
CA GLN A 255 -10.09 -12.83 7.52
C GLN A 255 -9.46 -11.48 7.13
N VAL A 256 -8.88 -11.41 5.93
CA VAL A 256 -8.23 -10.18 5.41
C VAL A 256 -9.15 -8.95 5.42
N THR A 257 -10.47 -9.15 5.32
CA THR A 257 -11.47 -8.09 5.39
C THR A 257 -11.49 -7.37 6.73
N ASP A 258 -10.99 -7.99 7.80
CA ASP A 258 -10.97 -7.37 9.13
C ASP A 258 -10.01 -6.19 9.20
N ILE A 259 -9.00 -6.12 8.32
CA ILE A 259 -8.14 -4.93 8.19
C ILE A 259 -8.98 -3.74 7.72
N ALA A 260 -9.69 -3.91 6.59
CA ALA A 260 -10.55 -2.89 6.02
C ALA A 260 -11.69 -2.50 6.97
N GLN A 261 -12.33 -3.49 7.60
CA GLN A 261 -13.39 -3.26 8.57
C GLN A 261 -12.89 -2.48 9.79
N THR A 262 -11.75 -2.88 10.36
CA THR A 262 -11.20 -2.21 11.56
C THR A 262 -10.86 -0.75 11.24
N TYR A 263 -10.18 -0.50 10.11
CA TYR A 263 -9.82 0.86 9.74
C TYR A 263 -11.07 1.73 9.48
N PHE A 264 -12.07 1.18 8.80
CA PHE A 264 -13.32 1.90 8.60
C PHE A 264 -14.08 2.16 9.92
N GLU A 265 -14.11 1.19 10.84
CA GLU A 265 -14.66 1.39 12.19
C GLU A 265 -13.96 2.56 12.91
N ASP A 266 -12.64 2.66 12.80
CA ASP A 266 -11.84 3.70 13.45
C ASP A 266 -12.12 5.10 12.89
N VAL A 267 -12.20 5.23 11.56
CA VAL A 267 -12.57 6.50 10.91
C VAL A 267 -13.96 6.97 11.33
N ASN A 268 -14.84 6.03 11.67
CA ASN A 268 -16.22 6.33 12.09
C ASN A 268 -16.40 6.36 13.61
N ASP A 269 -15.35 6.13 14.42
CA ASP A 269 -15.43 6.19 15.88
C ASP A 269 -15.34 7.66 16.35
N PRO A 270 -16.37 8.20 17.03
CA PRO A 270 -16.30 9.55 17.60
C PRO A 270 -15.12 9.79 18.55
N LYS A 271 -14.55 8.72 19.14
CA LYS A 271 -13.36 8.83 20.00
C LYS A 271 -12.08 9.09 19.22
N GLN A 272 -12.06 8.77 17.93
CA GLN A 272 -10.93 8.97 17.02
C GLN A 272 -11.08 10.24 16.18
N GLN A 273 -12.07 11.09 16.48
CA GLN A 273 -12.37 12.30 15.71
C GLN A 273 -11.18 13.27 15.59
N ILE A 274 -10.25 13.28 16.56
CA ILE A 274 -9.03 14.10 16.48
C ILE A 274 -8.15 13.68 15.29
N LYS A 275 -8.13 12.38 14.96
CA LYS A 275 -7.31 11.81 13.88
C LYS A 275 -7.99 11.85 12.52
N TYR A 276 -9.31 11.65 12.50
CA TYR A 276 -10.05 11.41 11.26
C TYR A 276 -11.02 12.53 10.87
N GLY A 277 -11.38 13.41 11.80
CA GLY A 277 -12.29 14.52 11.54
C GLY A 277 -13.62 14.06 10.93
N ASP A 278 -14.06 14.75 9.88
CA ASP A 278 -15.18 14.35 9.02
C ASP A 278 -14.72 13.92 7.62
N TYR A 279 -13.43 13.56 7.46
CA TYR A 279 -12.81 13.33 6.16
C TYR A 279 -13.40 12.15 5.39
N GLY A 280 -13.99 11.19 6.09
CA GLY A 280 -14.53 9.96 5.50
C GLY A 280 -13.43 9.01 5.01
N LEU A 281 -13.82 7.76 4.75
CA LEU A 281 -12.94 6.74 4.17
C LEU A 281 -13.72 5.90 3.17
N ILE A 282 -13.01 5.50 2.12
CA ILE A 282 -13.38 4.38 1.26
C ILE A 282 -12.21 3.42 1.31
N ILE A 283 -12.49 2.16 1.62
CA ILE A 283 -11.45 1.13 1.71
C ILE A 283 -12.02 -0.17 1.15
N SER A 284 -11.21 -0.91 0.42
CA SER A 284 -11.64 -2.18 -0.16
C SER A 284 -10.57 -3.25 -0.08
N VAL A 285 -10.98 -4.46 -0.45
CA VAL A 285 -10.10 -5.62 -0.58
C VAL A 285 -10.22 -6.16 -1.99
N ILE A 286 -9.11 -6.24 -2.70
CA ILE A 286 -9.01 -6.90 -4.00
C ILE A 286 -8.44 -8.31 -3.82
N ASN A 287 -9.12 -9.31 -4.36
CA ASN A 287 -8.63 -10.66 -4.59
C ASN A 287 -7.85 -10.70 -5.91
N THR A 288 -6.53 -10.89 -5.82
CA THR A 288 -5.64 -10.80 -6.99
C THR A 288 -5.86 -11.91 -8.01
N ALA A 289 -6.36 -13.08 -7.57
CA ALA A 289 -6.66 -14.22 -8.43
C ALA A 289 -7.76 -13.92 -9.48
N GLU A 290 -8.55 -12.88 -9.27
CA GLU A 290 -9.66 -12.49 -10.15
C GLU A 290 -9.27 -11.37 -11.16
N LEU A 291 -8.05 -10.82 -11.07
CA LEU A 291 -7.61 -9.70 -11.90
C LEU A 291 -7.45 -10.06 -13.38
N GLU A 292 -6.95 -11.25 -13.69
CA GLU A 292 -6.85 -11.74 -15.09
C GLU A 292 -8.25 -11.90 -15.72
N ASN A 293 -9.21 -12.41 -14.95
CA ASN A 293 -10.61 -12.52 -15.39
C ASN A 293 -11.25 -11.13 -15.59
N LEU A 294 -10.93 -10.17 -14.72
CA LEU A 294 -11.37 -8.79 -14.87
C LEU A 294 -10.75 -8.13 -16.11
N ALA A 295 -9.46 -8.34 -16.38
CA ALA A 295 -8.81 -7.85 -17.59
C ALA A 295 -9.46 -8.40 -18.85
N ALA A 296 -9.66 -9.72 -18.93
CA ALA A 296 -10.33 -10.36 -20.05
C ALA A 296 -11.76 -9.82 -20.26
N CYS A 297 -12.53 -9.67 -19.18
CA CYS A 297 -13.88 -9.12 -19.27
C CYS A 297 -13.88 -7.64 -19.68
N THR A 298 -12.88 -6.86 -19.24
CA THR A 298 -12.72 -5.45 -19.60
C THR A 298 -12.33 -5.31 -21.05
N LYS A 299 -11.46 -6.17 -21.58
CA LYS A 299 -11.02 -6.17 -22.98
C LYS A 299 -12.16 -6.33 -23.97
N GLU A 300 -13.08 -7.25 -23.70
CA GLU A 300 -14.26 -7.47 -24.56
C GLU A 300 -15.16 -6.23 -24.66
N ILE A 301 -15.05 -5.32 -23.69
CA ILE A 301 -15.90 -4.14 -23.55
C ILE A 301 -15.17 -2.89 -24.04
N VAL A 302 -13.94 -2.67 -23.58
CA VAL A 302 -13.15 -1.49 -23.90
C VAL A 302 -12.86 -1.40 -25.39
N VAL A 303 -12.52 -2.52 -26.03
CA VAL A 303 -12.15 -2.52 -27.45
C VAL A 303 -13.29 -1.93 -28.31
N PRO A 304 -14.52 -2.48 -28.33
CA PRO A 304 -15.61 -1.92 -29.13
C PRO A 304 -15.99 -0.46 -28.82
N HIS A 305 -15.95 -0.05 -27.55
CA HIS A 305 -16.41 1.27 -27.10
C HIS A 305 -15.38 2.39 -27.29
N PHE A 306 -14.10 2.06 -27.36
CA PHE A 306 -13.01 3.03 -27.42
C PHE A 306 -12.19 2.96 -28.72
N MET A 307 -12.53 2.05 -29.66
CA MET A 307 -11.85 1.94 -30.97
C MET A 307 -11.66 3.28 -31.67
N ASN A 308 -10.47 3.48 -32.26
CA ASN A 308 -10.04 4.71 -32.93
C ASN A 308 -10.03 5.93 -32.01
N GLN A 309 -9.58 5.77 -30.77
CA GLN A 309 -9.53 6.83 -29.75
C GLN A 309 -10.90 7.48 -29.48
N GLN A 310 -11.98 6.70 -29.51
CA GLN A 310 -13.30 7.24 -29.17
C GLN A 310 -13.33 7.67 -27.70
N THR A 311 -13.93 8.84 -27.44
CA THR A 311 -14.09 9.41 -26.10
C THR A 311 -15.51 9.25 -25.59
N CYS A 312 -15.65 8.92 -24.31
CA CYS A 312 -16.92 8.98 -23.57
C CYS A 312 -16.95 10.19 -22.63
N SER A 313 -18.13 10.79 -22.45
CA SER A 313 -18.32 11.89 -21.48
C SER A 313 -18.35 11.33 -20.05
N LEU A 314 -17.38 11.71 -19.22
CA LEU A 314 -17.27 11.28 -17.82
C LEU A 314 -17.50 12.43 -16.80
N ASN A 315 -18.11 13.54 -17.23
CA ASN A 315 -18.24 14.76 -16.40
C ASN A 315 -19.00 14.55 -15.07
N ASN A 316 -19.89 13.57 -14.99
CA ASN A 316 -20.71 13.27 -13.80
C ASN A 316 -20.33 11.92 -13.17
N VAL A 317 -19.13 11.42 -13.44
CA VAL A 317 -18.65 10.16 -12.88
C VAL A 317 -17.97 10.44 -11.54
N LEU A 318 -18.33 9.65 -10.53
CA LEU A 318 -17.67 9.66 -9.23
C LEU A 318 -16.18 9.43 -9.43
N HIS A 319 -15.38 10.25 -8.76
CA HIS A 319 -13.94 10.14 -8.79
C HIS A 319 -13.39 10.40 -7.39
N TYR A 320 -12.35 9.66 -7.04
CA TYR A 320 -11.70 9.74 -5.73
C TYR A 320 -10.64 10.83 -5.67
N TYR A 321 -10.26 11.34 -6.85
CA TYR A 321 -9.37 12.48 -7.06
C TYR A 321 -9.68 13.08 -8.43
N TYR A 322 -9.46 14.38 -8.62
CA TYR A 322 -9.86 15.08 -9.85
C TYR A 322 -8.76 15.87 -10.55
N TYR A 323 -8.83 15.87 -11.88
CA TYR A 323 -7.95 16.64 -12.74
C TYR A 323 -8.33 18.12 -12.70
N ASN A 324 -7.50 18.98 -12.12
CA ASN A 324 -7.85 20.39 -11.90
C ASN A 324 -6.68 21.38 -12.11
N PRO A 325 -6.95 22.60 -12.63
CA PRO A 325 -5.96 23.68 -12.73
C PRO A 325 -5.35 24.11 -11.40
N SER A 326 -6.12 24.11 -10.32
CA SER A 326 -5.65 24.42 -8.96
C SER A 326 -4.51 23.51 -8.51
N TYR A 327 -4.37 22.35 -9.15
CA TYR A 327 -3.33 21.34 -8.89
C TYR A 327 -2.35 21.19 -10.05
N TYR A 328 -2.26 22.21 -10.91
CA TYR A 328 -1.37 22.26 -12.07
C TYR A 328 -1.47 21.02 -12.96
N TYR A 329 -2.63 20.35 -12.95
CA TYR A 329 -2.87 19.16 -13.77
C TYR A 329 -1.85 18.02 -13.53
N THR A 330 -1.40 17.86 -12.28
CA THR A 330 -0.35 16.89 -11.88
C THR A 330 -0.84 15.46 -11.65
N ILE A 331 -2.15 15.25 -11.54
CA ILE A 331 -2.80 13.95 -11.30
C ILE A 331 -4.08 13.88 -12.15
N PRO A 332 -4.37 12.79 -12.89
CA PRO A 332 -5.59 12.63 -13.68
C PRO A 332 -6.80 12.39 -12.76
N HIS A 333 -8.00 12.24 -13.33
CA HIS A 333 -9.12 11.76 -12.52
C HIS A 333 -8.90 10.29 -12.11
N TYR A 334 -9.22 10.00 -10.85
CA TYR A 334 -9.30 8.65 -10.30
C TYR A 334 -10.76 8.22 -10.31
N PHE A 335 -11.30 7.96 -11.50
CA PHE A 335 -12.70 7.57 -11.64
C PHE A 335 -12.98 6.27 -10.88
N ASP A 336 -14.10 6.22 -10.16
CA ASP A 336 -14.60 4.96 -9.64
C ASP A 336 -14.91 4.01 -10.80
N ALA A 337 -14.29 2.83 -10.78
CA ALA A 337 -14.34 1.92 -11.91
C ALA A 337 -15.77 1.47 -12.23
N LEU A 338 -16.60 1.24 -11.19
CA LEU A 338 -17.99 0.82 -11.38
C LEU A 338 -18.85 1.96 -11.92
N ASN A 339 -18.77 3.14 -11.33
CA ASN A 339 -19.57 4.28 -11.75
C ASN A 339 -19.18 4.75 -13.17
N ALA A 340 -17.90 4.69 -13.52
CA ALA A 340 -17.44 4.97 -14.87
C ALA A 340 -18.01 3.97 -15.88
N MET A 341 -17.92 2.67 -15.59
CA MET A 341 -18.48 1.65 -16.46
C MET A 341 -20.01 1.71 -16.54
N GLN A 342 -20.70 2.15 -15.49
CA GLN A 342 -22.14 2.43 -15.56
C GLN A 342 -22.49 3.55 -16.55
N ALA A 343 -21.62 4.55 -16.70
CA ALA A 343 -21.83 5.67 -17.62
C ALA A 343 -21.52 5.31 -19.08
N ILE A 344 -20.71 4.27 -19.33
CA ILE A 344 -20.23 3.88 -20.66
C ILE A 344 -21.04 2.72 -21.23
N LEU A 345 -21.35 1.71 -20.42
CA LEU A 345 -21.75 0.40 -20.90
C LEU A 345 -23.25 0.22 -21.10
N LEU A 346 -23.60 -0.67 -22.04
CA LEU A 346 -24.98 -1.15 -22.16
C LEU A 346 -25.36 -2.03 -20.95
N PRO A 347 -26.65 -2.14 -20.58
CA PRO A 347 -27.08 -2.83 -19.37
C PRO A 347 -26.57 -4.27 -19.22
N GLU A 348 -26.52 -5.05 -20.32
CA GLU A 348 -26.05 -6.42 -20.34
C GLU A 348 -24.53 -6.54 -20.15
N GLU A 349 -23.76 -5.62 -20.76
CA GLU A 349 -22.32 -5.53 -20.63
C GLU A 349 -21.95 -5.14 -19.19
N LEU A 350 -22.64 -4.11 -18.67
CA LEU A 350 -22.51 -3.64 -17.30
C LEU A 350 -22.80 -4.76 -16.30
N LEU A 351 -23.87 -5.54 -16.49
CA LEU A 351 -24.22 -6.63 -15.59
C LEU A 351 -23.11 -7.68 -15.52
N ARG A 352 -22.57 -8.08 -16.68
CA ARG A 352 -21.47 -9.05 -16.77
C ARG A 352 -20.20 -8.50 -16.13
N TRP A 353 -19.80 -7.29 -16.48
CA TRP A 353 -18.58 -6.66 -15.97
C TRP A 353 -18.66 -6.39 -14.47
N LYS A 354 -19.78 -5.84 -13.99
CA LYS A 354 -20.04 -5.61 -12.56
C LYS A 354 -19.91 -6.89 -11.75
N LYS A 355 -20.40 -8.03 -12.27
CA LYS A 355 -20.27 -9.32 -11.60
C LYS A 355 -18.82 -9.76 -11.46
N GLN A 356 -17.97 -9.51 -12.47
CA GLN A 356 -16.54 -9.80 -12.38
C GLN A 356 -15.82 -8.82 -11.45
N LEU A 357 -16.16 -7.52 -11.49
CA LEU A 357 -15.62 -6.54 -10.56
C LEU A 357 -15.93 -6.94 -9.11
N GLN A 358 -17.15 -7.39 -8.80
CA GLN A 358 -17.54 -7.82 -7.45
C GLN A 358 -16.82 -9.08 -6.94
N ARG A 359 -16.27 -9.90 -7.84
CA ARG A 359 -15.37 -11.00 -7.46
C ARG A 359 -13.97 -10.49 -7.15
N THR A 360 -13.54 -9.49 -7.91
CA THR A 360 -12.23 -8.87 -7.81
C THR A 360 -12.16 -7.99 -6.56
N VAL A 361 -13.02 -6.98 -6.43
CA VAL A 361 -13.22 -6.20 -5.20
C VAL A 361 -14.18 -6.98 -4.29
N CYS A 362 -13.63 -7.95 -3.57
CA CYS A 362 -14.40 -8.93 -2.80
C CYS A 362 -14.98 -8.36 -1.48
N TYR A 363 -14.49 -7.21 -1.04
CA TYR A 363 -15.03 -6.47 0.11
C TYR A 363 -14.81 -4.97 -0.08
N LYS A 364 -15.73 -4.14 0.42
CA LYS A 364 -15.55 -2.68 0.51
C LYS A 364 -16.39 -2.06 1.61
N GLN A 365 -15.91 -0.94 2.15
CA GLN A 365 -16.70 0.00 2.94
C GLN A 365 -16.47 1.42 2.44
N ALA A 366 -17.49 2.25 2.56
CA ALA A 366 -17.47 3.62 2.07
C ALA A 366 -18.38 4.49 2.94
N ASN A 367 -17.86 5.64 3.37
CA ASN A 367 -18.70 6.73 3.83
C ASN A 367 -19.49 7.30 2.65
N ASN A 368 -20.64 7.93 2.90
CA ASN A 368 -21.42 8.60 1.86
C ASN A 368 -20.85 9.97 1.45
N ARG A 369 -19.83 10.46 2.17
CA ARG A 369 -19.15 11.72 1.95
C ARG A 369 -17.68 11.55 2.30
N PHE A 370 -16.79 12.10 1.48
CA PHE A 370 -15.35 12.09 1.75
C PHE A 370 -14.63 13.32 1.20
N LEU A 371 -13.47 13.63 1.77
CA LEU A 371 -12.62 14.76 1.40
C LEU A 371 -11.80 14.44 0.14
N LEU A 372 -11.79 15.35 -0.84
CA LEU A 372 -10.91 15.32 -2.03
C LEU A 372 -9.51 15.90 -1.74
N GLY A 373 -8.93 15.51 -0.60
CA GLY A 373 -7.62 15.97 -0.15
C GLY A 373 -6.47 15.35 -0.96
N PRO A 374 -5.21 15.73 -0.69
CA PRO A 374 -4.79 16.66 0.37
C PRO A 374 -4.75 18.13 -0.07
N TYR A 375 -4.88 18.42 -1.37
CA TYR A 375 -4.76 19.80 -1.88
C TYR A 375 -6.11 20.49 -2.09
N SER A 376 -7.24 19.79 -1.93
CA SER A 376 -8.57 20.39 -1.82
C SER A 376 -9.16 20.23 -0.43
N ASN A 377 -10.00 21.20 -0.05
CA ASN A 377 -10.94 21.08 1.07
C ASN A 377 -12.37 20.75 0.57
N ASP A 378 -12.51 20.39 -0.69
CA ASP A 378 -13.78 19.96 -1.27
C ASP A 378 -14.14 18.55 -0.79
N TYR A 379 -15.44 18.28 -0.75
CA TYR A 379 -15.97 16.96 -0.43
C TYR A 379 -16.79 16.46 -1.61
N GLU A 380 -16.68 15.17 -1.89
CA GLU A 380 -17.62 14.46 -2.75
C GLU A 380 -18.66 13.76 -1.90
N GLU A 381 -19.90 13.80 -2.40
CA GLU A 381 -20.99 12.97 -1.92
C GLU A 381 -21.10 11.76 -2.84
N LEU A 382 -21.35 10.58 -2.28
CA LEU A 382 -21.51 9.36 -3.05
C LEU A 382 -22.69 8.51 -2.61
N ASP A 383 -23.35 7.92 -3.61
CA ASP A 383 -24.20 6.77 -3.41
C ASP A 383 -23.32 5.51 -3.26
N THR A 384 -23.29 4.95 -2.05
CA THR A 384 -22.47 3.77 -1.73
C THR A 384 -22.85 2.53 -2.55
N ALA A 385 -24.08 2.49 -3.11
CA ALA A 385 -24.49 1.42 -4.02
C ALA A 385 -23.82 1.49 -5.41
N SER A 386 -23.40 2.70 -5.80
CA SER A 386 -22.74 2.99 -7.07
C SER A 386 -21.21 2.98 -6.97
N CYS A 387 -20.67 2.91 -5.75
CA CYS A 387 -19.24 2.80 -5.48
C CYS A 387 -18.68 1.39 -5.82
N GLY A 388 -17.70 1.35 -6.70
CA GLY A 388 -16.91 0.17 -7.06
C GLY A 388 -15.85 -0.19 -6.02
N GLY A 389 -15.39 0.77 -5.21
CA GLY A 389 -14.36 0.57 -4.18
C GLY A 389 -12.93 0.51 -4.74
N ALA A 390 -12.75 0.73 -6.04
CA ALA A 390 -11.45 0.85 -6.69
C ALA A 390 -11.55 1.87 -7.83
N SER A 391 -10.48 2.62 -8.07
CA SER A 391 -10.41 3.51 -9.21
C SER A 391 -9.88 2.80 -10.46
N MET A 392 -10.15 3.36 -11.64
CA MET A 392 -9.55 2.92 -12.90
C MET A 392 -9.35 4.11 -13.81
N PHE A 393 -8.19 4.18 -14.44
CA PHE A 393 -7.89 5.18 -15.43
C PHE A 393 -8.66 4.91 -16.72
N ILE A 394 -9.26 5.97 -17.27
CA ILE A 394 -9.92 5.94 -18.57
C ILE A 394 -9.33 7.09 -19.38
N PRO A 395 -8.66 6.81 -20.51
CA PRO A 395 -8.06 7.82 -21.36
C PRO A 395 -9.05 8.91 -21.76
N GLN A 396 -8.60 10.16 -21.73
CA GLN A 396 -9.35 11.34 -22.15
C GLN A 396 -8.45 12.27 -22.94
N THR A 397 -9.01 12.98 -23.93
CA THR A 397 -8.24 13.96 -24.71
C THR A 397 -7.68 15.10 -23.85
N ALA A 398 -8.33 15.41 -22.73
CA ALA A 398 -7.87 16.44 -21.80
C ALA A 398 -6.47 16.14 -21.23
N TYR A 399 -6.13 14.85 -21.07
CA TYR A 399 -4.87 14.42 -20.45
C TYR A 399 -3.64 14.56 -21.36
N THR A 400 -3.81 15.07 -22.58
CA THR A 400 -2.70 15.45 -23.48
C THR A 400 -2.60 16.95 -23.69
N GLN A 401 -3.52 17.75 -23.14
CA GLN A 401 -3.63 19.18 -23.44
C GLN A 401 -2.71 20.07 -22.58
N HIS A 402 -2.30 19.59 -21.40
CA HIS A 402 -1.47 20.34 -20.48
C HIS A 402 -0.03 19.81 -20.50
N SER A 403 0.91 20.65 -20.97
CA SER A 403 2.23 20.26 -21.50
C SER A 403 3.24 19.66 -20.51
N ALA A 404 2.94 19.59 -19.21
CA ALA A 404 3.87 19.04 -18.23
C ALA A 404 3.82 17.51 -18.18
N TYR A 405 2.66 16.89 -18.43
CA TYR A 405 2.44 15.46 -18.27
C TYR A 405 1.48 14.91 -19.31
N ASN A 406 1.75 13.71 -19.81
CA ASN A 406 0.85 12.99 -20.71
C ASN A 406 0.45 11.67 -20.05
N PHE A 407 -0.68 11.70 -19.32
CA PHE A 407 -1.14 10.52 -18.58
C PHE A 407 -1.57 9.38 -19.50
N ASN A 408 -2.05 9.67 -20.72
CA ASN A 408 -2.37 8.63 -21.70
C ASN A 408 -1.07 7.89 -22.10
N GLN A 409 0.01 8.60 -22.41
CA GLN A 409 1.29 7.97 -22.72
C GLN A 409 1.88 7.19 -21.53
N GLN A 410 1.69 7.67 -20.30
CA GLN A 410 2.13 6.95 -19.10
C GLN A 410 1.33 5.68 -18.90
N PHE A 411 0.02 5.72 -19.17
CA PHE A 411 -0.85 4.57 -19.08
C PHE A 411 -0.39 3.41 -19.97
N HIS A 412 0.22 3.70 -21.12
CA HIS A 412 0.77 2.68 -22.04
C HIS A 412 1.84 1.79 -21.40
N GLN A 413 2.47 2.26 -20.32
CA GLN A 413 3.53 1.54 -19.61
C GLN A 413 2.96 0.52 -18.63
N THR A 414 1.69 0.64 -18.24
CA THR A 414 1.03 -0.30 -17.33
C THR A 414 0.75 -1.63 -18.02
N SER A 415 0.86 -2.74 -17.29
CA SER A 415 0.44 -4.05 -17.77
C SER A 415 -1.07 -4.11 -17.99
N TRP A 416 -1.85 -3.33 -17.23
CA TRP A 416 -3.30 -3.22 -17.38
C TRP A 416 -3.71 -2.71 -18.77
N TYR A 417 -3.01 -1.70 -19.31
CA TYR A 417 -3.25 -1.17 -20.65
C TYR A 417 -3.29 -2.27 -21.72
N LYS A 418 -2.32 -3.19 -21.68
CA LYS A 418 -2.25 -4.33 -22.62
C LYS A 418 -3.27 -5.42 -22.29
N ALA A 419 -3.38 -5.79 -21.01
CA ALA A 419 -4.23 -6.91 -20.60
C ALA A 419 -5.72 -6.63 -20.81
N ALA A 420 -6.15 -5.40 -20.54
CA ALA A 420 -7.53 -4.95 -20.70
C ALA A 420 -7.84 -4.43 -22.11
N GLY A 421 -6.94 -4.60 -23.08
CA GLY A 421 -7.17 -4.31 -24.50
C GLY A 421 -7.19 -2.84 -24.89
N TRP A 422 -6.69 -1.94 -24.04
CA TRP A 422 -6.58 -0.51 -24.39
C TRP A 422 -5.60 -0.29 -25.55
N ASP A 423 -4.56 -1.12 -25.66
CA ASP A 423 -3.58 -1.13 -26.74
C ASP A 423 -4.17 -1.38 -28.14
N GLU A 424 -5.38 -1.94 -28.21
CA GLU A 424 -6.10 -2.18 -29.46
C GLU A 424 -7.02 -1.01 -29.85
N THR A 425 -7.33 -0.11 -28.92
CA THR A 425 -8.29 0.98 -29.13
C THR A 425 -7.70 2.17 -29.89
N GLY A 426 -6.37 2.23 -29.96
CA GLY A 426 -5.62 3.37 -30.48
C GLY A 426 -5.35 4.46 -29.46
N TRP A 427 -5.90 4.38 -28.23
CA TRP A 427 -5.58 5.29 -27.13
C TRP A 427 -4.12 5.25 -26.70
#